data_AF-A0A6P2NS69-F1
#
_entry.id   AF-A0A6P2NS69-F1
#
_cell.length_a   1.000
_cell.length_b   1.000
_cell.length_c   1.000
_cell.angle_alpha   90.00
_cell.angle_beta   90.00
_cell.angle_gamma   90.00
#
_symmetry.space_group_name_H-M   'P 1'
#
loop_
_entity.id
_entity.type
_entity.pdbx_description
1 polymer ?
#
loop_
_entity_poly.entity_id
_entity_poly.type
_entity_poly.pdbx_seq_one_letter_code
_entity_poly.pdbx_strand_id
1 'polypeptide(L)'
;MNERDQNPEVEKPIDTNAAPTIVAFTFQFERALYSLFVGHAKRTQVGIETLDDVAELTWNADGSVDARLEQDANTVQSAGQPFQDSSYKLWHTLRVWLSHVKELREKYADVQFCLVTNAKVPEKALARVLSDAKSDEQVTAAVSALRAQAQVVVTKKKSKTTAIPTSKPKTSTKKSSSAKAEAVEVLNHDDDDLSYLVRGLELLDNGGTSSVAQPREATIELFQLPSALVEHGEEVYQYLLGIVVDTCRKAWTAGETVWLSPQVFRDHLHNERDRRFLYKYLDRPMMHVDFKNLVAKSGREFFFLKQLSRLDIPPRIIDRHLEKFWAFYVERVRLEKEGFNQVDWEAREDSLHQRWEDCRDNAVMESMMQASATPEQIGVRTLTKTLDENFKAALGRHETGNSYFTHGHYHQMANEPDGRFFVYWHPEYGSRKDTDDEGGS
;
A
#
# COMPACT_ATOMS: atom_id res chain seq x y z
N MET A 1 34.15 7.82 7.97
CA MET A 1 33.39 8.82 7.18
C MET A 1 34.12 10.13 7.32
N ASN A 2 34.64 10.68 6.22
CA ASN A 2 35.37 11.95 6.25
C ASN A 2 34.39 13.10 6.53
N GLU A 3 34.80 14.07 7.34
CA GLU A 3 34.06 15.31 7.68
C GLU A 3 33.77 16.23 6.47
N ARG A 4 34.07 15.82 5.23
CA ARG A 4 33.84 16.60 4.00
C ARG A 4 32.46 16.41 3.35
N ASP A 5 31.65 15.49 3.84
CA ASP A 5 30.27 15.28 3.34
C ASP A 5 29.22 16.12 4.08
N GLN A 6 29.63 17.03 4.97
CA GLN A 6 28.72 17.91 5.69
C GLN A 6 28.64 19.27 4.97
N ASN A 7 27.49 19.51 4.34
CA ASN A 7 27.13 20.65 3.48
C ASN A 7 27.65 20.58 2.04
N PRO A 8 27.03 19.76 1.17
CA PRO A 8 27.05 20.08 -0.25
C PRO A 8 26.41 21.47 -0.42
N GLU A 9 27.14 22.40 -1.02
CA GLU A 9 26.62 23.68 -1.46
C GLU A 9 25.49 23.38 -2.46
N VAL A 10 24.22 23.45 -2.01
CA VAL A 10 23.08 23.09 -2.84
C VAL A 10 22.90 24.19 -3.88
N GLU A 11 23.26 23.89 -5.13
CA GLU A 11 23.02 24.80 -6.27
C GLU A 11 21.52 25.10 -6.41
N LYS A 12 21.19 26.38 -6.59
CA LYS A 12 19.80 26.80 -6.79
C LYS A 12 19.36 26.49 -8.23
N PRO A 13 18.12 26.01 -8.43
CA PRO A 13 17.62 25.73 -9.77
C PRO A 13 17.53 27.00 -10.61
N ILE A 14 17.88 26.88 -11.90
CA ILE A 14 17.86 27.96 -12.88
C ILE A 14 16.42 28.44 -13.16
N ASP A 15 15.46 27.52 -13.12
CA ASP A 15 14.02 27.81 -13.20
C ASP A 15 13.32 27.37 -11.90
N THR A 16 12.70 28.31 -11.21
CA THR A 16 12.00 28.08 -9.96
C THR A 16 10.54 27.64 -10.16
N ASN A 17 10.04 27.58 -11.40
CA ASN A 17 8.64 27.25 -11.68
C ASN A 17 8.37 25.75 -11.78
N ALA A 18 9.39 24.94 -12.09
CA ALA A 18 9.21 23.49 -12.28
C ALA A 18 8.74 22.79 -10.99
N ALA A 19 9.33 23.13 -9.83
CA ALA A 19 8.96 22.50 -8.56
C ALA A 19 7.50 22.77 -8.15
N PRO A 20 7.00 24.02 -8.13
CA PRO A 20 5.58 24.29 -7.89
C PRO A 20 4.64 23.59 -8.87
N THR A 21 5.02 23.50 -10.15
CA THR A 21 4.23 22.80 -11.17
C THR A 21 4.16 21.30 -10.90
N ILE A 22 5.29 20.66 -10.57
CA ILE A 22 5.32 19.23 -10.23
C ILE A 22 4.47 18.98 -8.99
N VAL A 23 4.58 19.81 -7.95
CA VAL A 23 3.77 19.66 -6.73
C VAL A 23 2.28 19.77 -7.04
N ALA A 24 1.88 20.69 -7.94
CA ALA A 24 0.48 20.80 -8.36
C ALA A 24 -0.03 19.56 -9.10
N PHE A 25 0.76 18.99 -10.01
CA PHE A 25 0.39 17.74 -10.68
C PHE A 25 0.39 16.54 -9.72
N THR A 26 1.36 16.45 -8.81
CA THR A 26 1.39 15.38 -7.80
C THR A 26 0.12 15.42 -6.95
N PHE A 27 -0.33 16.61 -6.55
CA PHE A 27 -1.55 16.77 -5.75
C PHE A 27 -2.78 16.13 -6.40
N GLN A 28 -2.92 16.16 -7.73
CA GLN A 28 -4.00 15.48 -8.45
C GLN A 28 -3.95 13.96 -8.25
N PHE A 29 -2.75 13.36 -8.31
CA PHE A 29 -2.59 11.93 -8.04
C PHE A 29 -2.88 11.58 -6.58
N GLU A 30 -2.50 12.45 -5.64
CA GLU A 30 -2.83 12.26 -4.22
C GLU A 30 -4.35 12.33 -3.98
N ARG A 31 -5.04 13.28 -4.63
CA ARG A 31 -6.50 13.43 -4.61
C ARG A 31 -7.20 12.22 -5.20
N ALA A 32 -6.79 11.78 -6.39
CA ALA A 32 -7.36 10.59 -7.02
C ALA A 32 -7.16 9.33 -6.18
N LEU A 33 -5.99 9.14 -5.56
CA LEU A 33 -5.74 8.01 -4.66
C LEU A 33 -6.61 8.09 -3.41
N TYR A 34 -6.77 9.28 -2.82
CA TYR A 34 -7.69 9.49 -1.71
C TYR A 34 -9.13 9.11 -2.09
N SER A 35 -9.63 9.61 -3.22
CA SER A 35 -10.96 9.28 -3.77
C SER A 35 -11.17 7.77 -3.98
N LEU A 36 -10.16 7.04 -4.46
CA LEU A 36 -10.22 5.59 -4.62
C LEU A 36 -10.48 4.84 -3.31
N PHE A 37 -10.13 5.42 -2.15
CA PHE A 37 -10.31 4.78 -0.84
C PHE A 37 -11.48 5.35 -0.01
N VAL A 38 -11.92 6.59 -0.27
CA VAL A 38 -13.11 7.16 0.38
C VAL A 38 -14.40 6.53 -0.14
N GLY A 39 -14.48 6.27 -1.45
CA GLY A 39 -15.70 5.80 -2.10
C GLY A 39 -16.12 4.37 -1.67
N HIS A 40 -17.37 4.23 -1.21
CA HIS A 40 -17.96 2.93 -0.84
C HIS A 40 -18.81 2.28 -1.95
N ALA A 41 -19.14 3.03 -3.01
CA ALA A 41 -19.99 2.52 -4.07
C ALA A 41 -19.25 1.47 -4.92
N LYS A 42 -19.90 0.31 -5.11
CA LYS A 42 -19.33 -0.82 -5.88
C LYS A 42 -19.13 -0.51 -7.35
N ARG A 43 -19.81 0.52 -7.87
CA ARG A 43 -19.79 0.92 -9.28
C ARG A 43 -19.34 2.37 -9.39
N THR A 44 -18.13 2.65 -8.91
CA THR A 44 -17.47 3.94 -9.05
C THR A 44 -16.19 3.78 -9.86
N GLN A 45 -15.88 4.77 -10.69
CA GLN A 45 -14.60 4.90 -11.37
C GLN A 45 -14.01 6.27 -11.09
N VAL A 46 -12.69 6.33 -10.92
CA VAL A 46 -11.94 7.57 -10.68
C VAL A 46 -11.02 7.83 -11.87
N GLY A 47 -11.26 8.91 -12.59
CA GLY A 47 -10.44 9.36 -13.71
C GLY A 47 -9.47 10.46 -13.32
N ILE A 48 -8.33 10.52 -13.99
CA ILE A 48 -7.30 11.57 -13.82
C ILE A 48 -7.02 12.17 -15.19
N GLU A 49 -7.07 13.51 -15.29
CA GLU A 49 -6.99 14.26 -16.56
C GLU A 49 -8.03 13.73 -17.57
N THR A 50 -9.28 13.64 -17.13
CA THR A 50 -10.41 13.11 -17.92
C THR A 50 -11.49 14.17 -18.15
N LEU A 51 -12.56 14.16 -17.35
CA LEU A 51 -13.61 15.19 -17.37
C LEU A 51 -13.13 16.49 -16.71
N ASP A 52 -12.20 16.37 -15.77
CA ASP A 52 -11.45 17.45 -15.11
C ASP A 52 -10.12 16.87 -14.60
N ASP A 53 -9.36 17.61 -13.79
CA ASP A 53 -8.11 17.16 -13.16
C ASP A 53 -8.28 15.79 -12.49
N VAL A 54 -9.32 15.64 -11.66
CA VAL A 54 -9.80 14.35 -11.13
C VAL A 54 -11.31 14.29 -11.33
N ALA A 55 -11.84 13.13 -11.72
CA ALA A 55 -13.28 12.96 -11.87
C ALA A 55 -13.74 11.62 -11.28
N GLU A 56 -14.93 11.58 -10.70
CA GLU A 56 -15.58 10.34 -10.28
C GLU A 56 -16.88 10.16 -11.05
N LEU A 57 -17.10 8.93 -11.53
CA LEU A 57 -18.37 8.51 -12.10
C LEU A 57 -18.95 7.39 -11.24
N THR A 58 -20.20 7.55 -10.79
CA THR A 58 -20.91 6.56 -9.99
C THR A 58 -22.18 6.11 -10.70
N TRP A 59 -22.30 4.80 -10.93
CA TRP A 59 -23.47 4.21 -11.59
C TRP A 59 -24.48 3.76 -10.55
N ASN A 60 -25.65 4.40 -10.56
CA ASN A 60 -26.75 4.13 -9.66
C ASN A 60 -27.51 2.85 -10.03
N ALA A 61 -28.34 2.39 -9.10
CA ALA A 61 -29.13 1.16 -9.28
C ALA A 61 -30.19 1.30 -10.39
N ASP A 62 -30.70 2.51 -10.62
CA ASP A 62 -31.66 2.84 -11.67
C ASP A 62 -31.01 3.02 -13.07
N GLY A 63 -29.68 2.88 -13.15
CA GLY A 63 -28.92 3.05 -14.38
C GLY A 63 -28.48 4.49 -14.68
N SER A 64 -28.89 5.45 -13.86
CA SER A 64 -28.36 6.82 -13.93
C SER A 64 -26.89 6.87 -13.52
N VAL A 65 -26.21 7.95 -13.93
CA VAL A 65 -24.80 8.17 -13.63
C VAL A 65 -24.65 9.54 -12.99
N ASP A 66 -24.04 9.57 -11.81
CA ASP A 66 -23.65 10.81 -11.15
C ASP A 66 -22.17 11.09 -11.45
N ALA A 67 -21.84 12.36 -11.61
CA ALA A 67 -20.48 12.82 -11.86
C ALA A 67 -20.01 13.76 -10.75
N ARG A 68 -18.75 13.61 -10.35
CA ARG A 68 -18.03 14.56 -9.50
C ARG A 68 -16.80 15.02 -10.25
N LEU A 69 -16.65 16.32 -10.45
CA LEU A 69 -15.57 16.94 -11.21
C LEU A 69 -14.72 17.77 -10.26
N GLU A 70 -13.47 17.37 -10.04
CA GLU A 70 -12.54 18.09 -9.17
C GLU A 70 -11.55 18.90 -10.01
N GLN A 71 -11.46 20.19 -9.70
CA GLN A 71 -10.41 21.06 -10.19
C GLN A 71 -9.42 21.30 -9.05
N ASP A 72 -8.20 20.80 -9.23
CA ASP A 72 -7.21 20.73 -8.16
C ASP A 72 -6.23 21.91 -8.20
N ALA A 73 -6.01 22.49 -7.03
CA ALA A 73 -5.13 23.63 -6.90
C ALA A 73 -4.24 23.54 -5.68
N ASN A 74 -3.02 23.07 -5.88
CA ASN A 74 -1.98 23.15 -4.86
C ASN A 74 -1.26 24.51 -4.92
N THR A 75 -1.03 25.12 -3.76
CA THR A 75 -0.11 26.25 -3.59
C THR A 75 1.02 25.89 -2.63
N VAL A 76 2.25 26.22 -3.03
CA VAL A 76 3.44 26.15 -2.18
C VAL A 76 3.70 27.45 -1.40
N GLN A 77 2.88 28.48 -1.62
CA GLN A 77 2.99 29.75 -0.91
C GLN A 77 2.41 29.64 0.50
N SER A 78 3.12 30.19 1.48
CA SER A 78 2.69 30.20 2.88
C SER A 78 1.50 31.13 3.16
N ALA A 79 1.21 32.06 2.24
CA ALA A 79 0.11 33.01 2.35
C ALA A 79 -0.67 33.09 1.04
N GLY A 80 -2.00 33.15 1.15
CA GLY A 80 -2.93 33.18 0.03
C GLY A 80 -3.54 31.81 -0.26
N GLN A 81 -4.47 31.80 -1.22
CA GLN A 81 -5.16 30.60 -1.68
C GLN A 81 -5.40 30.70 -3.21
N PRO A 82 -5.47 29.58 -3.96
CA PRO A 82 -5.48 29.59 -5.43
C PRO A 82 -6.73 30.19 -6.08
N PHE A 83 -7.89 30.05 -5.44
CA PHE A 83 -9.21 30.50 -5.88
C PHE A 83 -9.56 31.91 -5.37
N GLN A 84 -8.65 32.87 -5.51
CA GLN A 84 -8.96 34.26 -5.14
C GLN A 84 -10.05 34.82 -6.06
N ASP A 85 -10.88 35.73 -5.57
CA ASP A 85 -12.00 36.35 -6.31
C ASP A 85 -11.58 37.10 -7.59
N SER A 86 -10.29 37.36 -7.77
CA SER A 86 -9.72 37.96 -8.99
C SER A 86 -8.68 37.09 -9.69
N SER A 87 -8.51 35.84 -9.23
CA SER A 87 -7.56 34.89 -9.80
C SER A 87 -8.02 34.40 -11.17
N TYR A 88 -7.07 34.22 -12.10
CA TYR A 88 -7.38 33.58 -13.38
C TYR A 88 -7.96 32.17 -13.18
N LYS A 89 -7.40 31.40 -12.24
CA LYS A 89 -7.78 30.01 -11.99
C LYS A 89 -9.28 29.89 -11.69
N LEU A 90 -9.80 30.62 -10.70
CA LEU A 90 -11.23 30.58 -10.35
C LEU A 90 -12.12 30.86 -11.56
N TRP A 91 -11.88 31.97 -12.26
CA TRP A 91 -12.73 32.36 -13.39
C TRP A 91 -12.62 31.42 -14.58
N HIS A 92 -11.42 30.89 -14.84
CA HIS A 92 -11.20 29.92 -15.90
C HIS A 92 -11.97 28.63 -15.63
N THR A 93 -11.90 28.10 -14.41
CA THR A 93 -12.62 26.89 -14.00
C THR A 93 -14.13 27.06 -14.13
N LEU A 94 -14.69 28.16 -13.60
CA LEU A 94 -16.12 28.45 -13.74
C LEU A 94 -16.54 28.54 -15.21
N ARG A 95 -15.74 29.20 -16.06
CA ARG A 95 -16.01 29.26 -17.51
C ARG A 95 -15.97 27.88 -18.15
N VAL A 96 -14.98 27.05 -17.85
CA VAL A 96 -14.85 25.69 -18.41
C VAL A 96 -16.09 24.86 -18.08
N TRP A 97 -16.51 24.82 -16.81
CA TRP A 97 -17.70 24.08 -16.40
C TRP A 97 -18.97 24.62 -17.06
N LEU A 98 -19.17 25.95 -17.07
CA LEU A 98 -20.33 26.56 -17.72
C LEU A 98 -20.37 26.30 -19.23
N SER A 99 -19.22 26.28 -19.91
CA SER A 99 -19.17 25.99 -21.35
C SER A 99 -19.60 24.56 -21.72
N HIS A 100 -19.63 23.63 -20.75
CA HIS A 100 -20.08 22.25 -20.93
C HIS A 100 -21.37 21.92 -20.16
N VAL A 101 -21.99 22.90 -19.48
CA VAL A 101 -23.08 22.64 -18.53
C VAL A 101 -24.28 21.92 -19.16
N LYS A 102 -24.59 22.21 -20.43
CA LYS A 102 -25.69 21.56 -21.15
C LYS A 102 -25.40 20.08 -21.40
N GLU A 103 -24.20 19.77 -21.88
CA GLU A 103 -23.77 18.39 -22.12
C GLU A 103 -23.71 17.60 -20.80
N LEU A 104 -23.25 18.24 -19.73
CA LEU A 104 -23.21 17.64 -18.40
C LEU A 104 -24.61 17.31 -17.86
N ARG A 105 -25.56 18.24 -17.96
CA ARG A 105 -26.98 18.05 -17.58
C ARG A 105 -27.68 16.94 -18.37
N GLU A 106 -27.33 16.79 -19.64
CA GLU A 106 -27.93 15.75 -20.49
C GLU A 106 -27.36 14.36 -20.17
N LYS A 107 -26.08 14.29 -19.78
CA LYS A 107 -25.36 13.03 -19.62
C LYS A 107 -25.44 12.45 -18.21
N TYR A 108 -25.50 13.29 -17.19
CA TYR A 108 -25.42 12.90 -15.79
C TYR A 108 -26.68 13.31 -15.03
N ALA A 109 -27.12 12.46 -14.10
CA ALA A 109 -28.30 12.73 -13.29
C ALA A 109 -28.02 13.82 -12.25
N ASP A 110 -26.86 13.74 -11.61
CA ASP A 110 -26.32 14.80 -10.76
C ASP A 110 -24.86 15.10 -11.10
N VAL A 111 -24.47 16.36 -10.95
CA VAL A 111 -23.09 16.83 -11.20
C VAL A 111 -22.62 17.68 -10.05
N GLN A 112 -21.60 17.18 -9.35
CA GLN A 112 -20.90 17.91 -8.31
C GLN A 112 -19.63 18.56 -8.88
N PHE A 113 -19.45 19.86 -8.63
CA PHE A 113 -18.32 20.66 -9.09
C PHE A 113 -17.43 21.02 -7.90
N CYS A 114 -16.28 20.38 -7.77
CA CYS A 114 -15.41 20.50 -6.62
C CYS A 114 -14.22 21.42 -6.92
N LEU A 115 -14.11 22.53 -6.20
CA LEU A 115 -12.89 23.34 -6.15
C LEU A 115 -12.01 22.81 -5.01
N VAL A 116 -10.84 22.25 -5.29
CA VAL A 116 -10.01 21.59 -4.28
C VAL A 116 -8.70 22.34 -4.09
N THR A 117 -8.31 22.60 -2.83
CA THR A 117 -7.06 23.28 -2.51
C THR A 117 -6.45 22.82 -1.20
N ASN A 118 -5.12 22.77 -1.14
CA ASN A 118 -4.38 22.48 0.09
C ASN A 118 -4.44 23.64 1.11
N ALA A 119 -4.68 24.87 0.64
CA ALA A 119 -4.76 26.06 1.49
C ALA A 119 -6.18 26.31 1.99
N LYS A 120 -6.29 26.88 3.21
CA LYS A 120 -7.56 27.35 3.77
C LYS A 120 -8.15 28.51 2.96
N VAL A 121 -9.44 28.45 2.66
CA VAL A 121 -10.14 29.52 1.95
C VAL A 121 -10.99 30.35 2.92
N PRO A 122 -10.84 31.69 2.95
CA PRO A 122 -11.60 32.56 3.85
C PRO A 122 -13.12 32.49 3.65
N GLU A 123 -13.88 32.62 4.73
CA GLU A 123 -15.36 32.56 4.73
C GLU A 123 -16.04 33.55 3.76
N LYS A 124 -15.41 34.71 3.54
CA LYS A 124 -15.93 35.76 2.66
C LYS A 124 -15.48 35.64 1.21
N ALA A 125 -14.62 34.68 0.88
CA ALA A 125 -14.17 34.49 -0.49
C ALA A 125 -15.34 34.02 -1.36
N LEU A 126 -15.38 34.47 -2.61
CA LEU A 126 -16.45 34.13 -3.54
C LEU A 126 -16.64 32.61 -3.64
N ALA A 127 -15.55 31.84 -3.79
CA ALA A 127 -15.61 30.38 -3.88
C ALA A 127 -16.35 29.73 -2.70
N ARG A 128 -16.18 30.25 -1.47
CA ARG A 128 -16.90 29.76 -0.28
C ARG A 128 -18.37 30.16 -0.34
N VAL A 129 -18.66 31.43 -0.68
CA VAL A 129 -20.04 31.92 -0.82
C VAL A 129 -20.83 31.10 -1.83
N LEU A 130 -20.21 30.70 -2.96
CA LEU A 130 -20.84 29.82 -3.94
C LEU A 130 -21.07 28.42 -3.38
N SER A 131 -20.07 27.84 -2.72
CA SER A 131 -20.14 26.49 -2.14
C SER A 131 -21.19 26.37 -1.03
N ASP A 132 -21.37 27.41 -0.22
CA ASP A 132 -22.25 27.38 0.96
C ASP A 132 -23.73 27.61 0.61
N ALA A 133 -24.03 27.98 -0.65
CA ALA A 133 -25.39 28.21 -1.10
C ALA A 133 -26.14 26.89 -1.33
N LYS A 134 -27.10 26.56 -0.45
CA LYS A 134 -27.85 25.29 -0.49
C LYS A 134 -29.36 25.46 -0.71
N SER A 135 -29.96 26.58 -0.29
CA SER A 135 -31.37 26.89 -0.58
C SER A 135 -31.53 27.72 -1.86
N ASP A 136 -32.73 27.75 -2.43
CA ASP A 136 -33.04 28.53 -3.64
C ASP A 136 -32.74 30.03 -3.47
N GLU A 137 -33.04 30.59 -2.29
CA GLU A 137 -32.75 31.99 -1.96
C GLU A 137 -31.25 32.22 -1.86
N GLN A 138 -30.52 31.29 -1.24
CA GLN A 138 -29.05 31.38 -1.12
C GLN A 138 -28.38 31.27 -2.49
N VAL A 139 -28.84 30.35 -3.35
CA VAL A 139 -28.34 30.19 -4.72
C VAL A 139 -28.56 31.47 -5.52
N THR A 140 -29.76 32.06 -5.44
CA THR A 140 -30.06 33.34 -6.11
C THR A 140 -29.14 34.47 -5.63
N ALA A 141 -28.90 34.54 -4.31
CA ALA A 141 -27.97 35.52 -3.73
C ALA A 141 -26.51 35.28 -4.16
N ALA A 142 -26.08 34.01 -4.23
CA ALA A 142 -24.75 33.62 -4.67
C ALA A 142 -24.53 33.92 -6.16
N VAL A 143 -25.51 33.66 -7.02
CA VAL A 143 -25.47 34.06 -8.45
C VAL A 143 -25.38 35.58 -8.59
N SER A 144 -26.13 36.34 -7.78
CA SER A 144 -26.02 37.80 -7.75
C SER A 144 -24.61 38.27 -7.32
N ALA A 145 -24.03 37.63 -6.30
CA ALA A 145 -22.66 37.90 -5.84
C ALA A 145 -21.62 37.56 -6.92
N LEU A 146 -21.78 36.43 -7.62
CA LEU A 146 -20.94 36.01 -8.74
C LEU A 146 -20.94 37.06 -9.85
N ARG A 147 -22.13 37.51 -10.30
CA ARG A 147 -22.25 38.55 -11.34
C ARG A 147 -21.63 39.87 -10.90
N ALA A 148 -21.89 40.30 -9.67
CA ALA A 148 -21.32 41.54 -9.12
C ALA A 148 -19.78 41.48 -9.10
N GLN A 149 -19.22 40.36 -8.62
CA GLN A 149 -17.78 40.19 -8.57
C GLN A 149 -17.15 40.05 -9.96
N ALA A 150 -17.83 39.38 -10.91
CA ALA A 150 -17.40 39.33 -12.30
C ALA A 150 -17.31 40.76 -12.90
N GLN A 151 -18.31 41.60 -12.64
CA GLN A 151 -18.29 43.00 -13.09
C GLN A 151 -17.14 43.79 -12.47
N VAL A 152 -16.81 43.57 -11.19
CA VAL A 152 -15.63 44.16 -10.55
C VAL A 152 -14.33 43.74 -11.25
N VAL A 153 -14.19 42.45 -11.58
CA VAL A 153 -13.02 41.91 -12.28
C VAL A 153 -12.91 42.49 -13.69
N VAL A 154 -14.03 42.66 -14.40
CA VAL A 154 -14.07 43.22 -15.76
C VAL A 154 -13.72 44.72 -15.77
N THR A 155 -14.19 45.47 -14.77
CA THR A 155 -14.01 46.93 -14.67
C THR A 155 -12.68 47.35 -14.05
N LYS A 156 -11.97 46.44 -13.36
CA LYS A 156 -10.65 46.71 -12.78
C LYS A 156 -9.67 47.20 -13.85
N LYS A 157 -9.34 48.50 -13.83
CA LYS A 157 -8.26 49.05 -14.65
C LYS A 157 -6.93 48.47 -14.17
N LYS A 158 -6.02 48.10 -15.08
CA LYS A 158 -4.65 47.70 -14.71
C LYS A 158 -4.05 48.80 -13.83
N SER A 159 -3.78 48.49 -12.57
CA SER A 159 -2.88 49.32 -11.76
C SER A 159 -1.52 49.30 -12.46
N LYS A 160 -1.01 50.47 -12.83
CA LYS A 160 0.37 50.67 -13.26
C LYS A 160 1.26 50.40 -12.04
N THR A 161 1.65 49.16 -11.83
CA THR A 161 2.82 48.89 -10.98
C THR A 161 4.05 49.26 -11.82
N THR A 162 4.80 50.23 -11.33
CA THR A 162 6.02 50.79 -11.89
C THR A 162 7.05 49.67 -12.11
N ALA A 163 7.12 49.14 -13.34
CA ALA A 163 8.19 48.25 -13.74
C ALA A 163 9.39 49.10 -14.19
N ILE A 164 10.49 48.99 -13.45
CA ILE A 164 11.82 49.39 -13.91
C ILE A 164 12.14 48.54 -15.15
N PRO A 165 12.56 49.14 -16.29
CA PRO A 165 12.75 48.39 -17.51
C PRO A 165 14.08 47.63 -17.45
N THR A 166 14.03 46.30 -17.46
CA THR A 166 15.14 45.49 -17.96
C THR A 166 14.65 44.71 -19.16
N SER A 167 15.26 45.04 -20.29
CA SER A 167 14.96 44.59 -21.64
C SER A 167 15.44 43.16 -21.87
N LYS A 168 14.52 42.25 -22.20
CA LYS A 168 14.78 41.17 -23.17
C LYS A 168 13.52 40.91 -24.01
N PRO A 169 13.64 40.76 -25.34
CA PRO A 169 12.49 40.58 -26.21
C PRO A 169 12.03 39.12 -26.14
N LYS A 170 10.79 38.88 -25.69
CA LYS A 170 10.13 37.58 -25.86
C LYS A 170 9.22 37.63 -27.08
N THR A 171 9.75 37.14 -28.19
CA THR A 171 8.98 36.63 -29.33
C THR A 171 8.29 35.33 -28.92
N SER A 172 7.00 35.38 -28.59
CA SER A 172 6.05 34.29 -28.78
C SER A 172 4.64 34.78 -28.47
N THR A 173 3.79 34.83 -29.48
CA THR A 173 2.37 35.19 -29.43
C THR A 173 1.56 34.07 -28.76
N LYS A 174 1.70 33.89 -27.44
CA LYS A 174 0.75 33.11 -26.63
C LYS A 174 -0.22 34.10 -25.99
N LYS A 175 -1.46 34.12 -26.47
CA LYS A 175 -2.55 34.95 -25.96
C LYS A 175 -2.90 34.43 -24.55
N SER A 176 -2.21 34.88 -23.50
CA SER A 176 -2.60 34.54 -22.13
C SER A 176 -3.98 35.16 -21.89
N SER A 177 -5.04 34.35 -21.82
CA SER A 177 -6.34 34.88 -21.45
C SER A 177 -6.25 35.40 -20.01
N SER A 178 -6.64 36.65 -19.81
CA SER A 178 -6.66 37.26 -18.48
C SER A 178 -7.92 36.85 -17.73
N ALA A 179 -7.92 36.86 -16.39
CA ALA A 179 -9.11 36.63 -15.56
C ALA A 179 -10.33 37.47 -16.02
N LYS A 180 -10.09 38.67 -16.54
CA LYS A 180 -11.11 39.53 -17.16
C LYS A 180 -11.83 38.88 -18.35
N ALA A 181 -11.12 38.17 -19.23
CA ALA A 181 -11.72 37.52 -20.39
C ALA A 181 -12.61 36.35 -19.95
N GLU A 182 -12.11 35.52 -19.03
CA GLU A 182 -12.88 34.41 -18.45
C GLU A 182 -14.15 34.92 -17.74
N ALA A 183 -14.05 35.99 -16.94
CA ALA A 183 -15.20 36.60 -16.26
C ALA A 183 -16.25 37.18 -17.22
N VAL A 184 -15.84 37.71 -18.39
CA VAL A 184 -16.80 38.15 -19.43
C VAL A 184 -17.58 36.96 -19.98
N GLU A 185 -16.90 35.84 -20.25
CA GLU A 185 -17.58 34.63 -20.74
C GLU A 185 -18.55 34.06 -19.70
N VAL A 186 -18.16 34.04 -18.42
CA VAL A 186 -19.09 33.64 -17.33
C VAL A 186 -20.34 34.52 -17.28
N LEU A 187 -20.21 35.83 -17.51
CA LEU A 187 -21.35 36.75 -17.53
C LEU A 187 -22.34 36.50 -18.68
N ASN A 188 -21.90 35.84 -19.77
CA ASN A 188 -22.73 35.53 -20.93
C ASN A 188 -23.70 34.36 -20.69
N HIS A 189 -23.51 33.58 -19.62
CA HIS A 189 -24.45 32.52 -19.24
C HIS A 189 -25.67 33.10 -18.53
N ASP A 190 -26.83 32.46 -18.72
CA ASP A 190 -28.07 32.83 -18.05
C ASP A 190 -28.09 32.40 -16.58
N ASP A 191 -29.07 32.90 -15.82
CA ASP A 191 -29.17 32.62 -14.38
C ASP A 191 -29.53 31.16 -14.08
N ASP A 192 -30.11 30.41 -15.02
CA ASP A 192 -30.41 28.98 -14.84
C ASP A 192 -29.12 28.18 -14.85
N ASP A 193 -28.25 28.41 -15.83
CA ASP A 193 -26.92 27.80 -15.94
C ASP A 193 -26.04 28.13 -14.74
N LEU A 194 -26.03 29.40 -14.31
CA LEU A 194 -25.29 29.81 -13.11
C LEU A 194 -25.86 29.16 -11.84
N SER A 195 -27.18 29.08 -11.71
CA SER A 195 -27.83 28.45 -10.55
C SER A 195 -27.56 26.95 -10.48
N TYR A 196 -27.58 26.26 -11.62
CA TYR A 196 -27.24 24.84 -11.69
C TYR A 196 -25.80 24.59 -11.23
N LEU A 197 -24.84 25.36 -11.74
CA LEU A 197 -23.45 25.27 -11.31
C LEU A 197 -23.31 25.49 -9.80
N VAL A 198 -23.91 26.57 -9.29
CA VAL A 198 -23.80 26.95 -7.86
C VAL A 198 -24.41 25.87 -6.96
N ARG A 199 -25.54 25.27 -7.34
CA ARG A 199 -26.16 24.17 -6.58
C ARG A 199 -25.24 22.96 -6.43
N GLY A 200 -24.53 22.61 -7.49
CA GLY A 200 -23.58 21.49 -7.50
C GLY A 200 -22.20 21.84 -6.96
N LEU A 201 -21.90 23.11 -6.64
CA LEU A 201 -20.55 23.53 -6.29
C LEU A 201 -20.20 23.17 -4.84
N GLU A 202 -19.01 22.61 -4.66
CA GLU A 202 -18.42 22.29 -3.37
C GLU A 202 -16.97 22.80 -3.31
N LEU A 203 -16.63 23.49 -2.22
CA LEU A 203 -15.27 23.93 -1.94
C LEU A 203 -14.61 23.00 -0.92
N LEU A 204 -13.57 22.30 -1.36
CA LEU A 204 -12.80 21.33 -0.59
C LEU A 204 -11.43 21.91 -0.25
N ASP A 205 -11.38 22.74 0.79
CA ASP A 205 -10.13 23.36 1.26
C ASP A 205 -9.39 22.49 2.29
N ASN A 206 -8.19 22.93 2.69
CA ASN A 206 -7.31 22.19 3.61
C ASN A 206 -6.97 20.76 3.14
N GLY A 207 -6.83 20.57 1.83
CA GLY A 207 -6.53 19.26 1.22
C GLY A 207 -7.76 18.51 0.75
N GLY A 208 -8.97 19.01 1.07
CA GLY A 208 -10.22 18.46 0.57
C GLY A 208 -10.54 17.05 1.07
N THR A 209 -10.03 16.69 2.25
CA THR A 209 -10.31 15.41 2.88
C THR A 209 -11.41 15.57 3.93
N SER A 210 -12.07 14.47 4.32
CA SER A 210 -13.00 14.43 5.45
C SER A 210 -12.32 14.68 6.80
N SER A 211 -10.98 14.60 6.84
CA SER A 211 -10.15 14.96 7.98
C SER A 211 -9.55 16.36 7.80
N VAL A 212 -8.99 16.95 8.84
CA VAL A 212 -8.15 18.16 8.70
C VAL A 212 -6.76 17.86 8.11
N ALA A 213 -6.46 16.60 7.79
CA ALA A 213 -5.19 16.18 7.21
C ALA A 213 -5.17 16.37 5.68
N GLN A 214 -3.95 16.45 5.13
CA GLN A 214 -3.75 16.50 3.68
C GLN A 214 -4.05 15.12 3.05
N PRO A 215 -4.28 15.04 1.71
CA PRO A 215 -4.71 13.82 1.04
C PRO A 215 -3.85 12.60 1.36
N ARG A 216 -2.53 12.77 1.40
CA ARG A 216 -1.59 11.68 1.70
C ARG A 216 -1.84 11.06 3.07
N GLU A 217 -1.81 11.85 4.14
CA GLU A 217 -1.99 11.35 5.50
C GLU A 217 -3.40 10.79 5.69
N ALA A 218 -4.43 11.46 5.17
CA ALA A 218 -5.80 10.98 5.23
C ALA A 218 -5.99 9.64 4.49
N THR A 219 -5.29 9.44 3.36
CA THR A 219 -5.31 8.16 2.63
C THR A 219 -4.67 7.04 3.44
N ILE A 220 -3.54 7.30 4.10
CA ILE A 220 -2.86 6.32 4.96
C ILE A 220 -3.79 5.89 6.11
N GLU A 221 -4.54 6.81 6.70
CA GLU A 221 -5.55 6.50 7.72
C GLU A 221 -6.66 5.59 7.15
N LEU A 222 -7.11 5.81 5.91
CA LEU A 222 -8.11 4.99 5.25
C LEU A 222 -7.64 3.55 4.95
N PHE A 223 -6.34 3.29 4.90
CA PHE A 223 -5.83 1.93 4.71
C PHE A 223 -6.17 1.00 5.87
N GLN A 224 -6.46 1.56 7.06
CA GLN A 224 -6.82 0.80 8.27
C GLN A 224 -5.83 -0.35 8.52
N LEU A 225 -4.53 -0.02 8.47
CA LEU A 225 -3.47 -1.00 8.60
C LEU A 225 -3.48 -1.64 9.99
N PRO A 226 -3.23 -2.97 10.09
CA PRO A 226 -3.03 -3.61 11.38
C PRO A 226 -1.89 -2.94 12.16
N SER A 227 -1.95 -2.97 13.50
CA SER A 227 -0.97 -2.33 14.37
C SER A 227 0.49 -2.65 14.01
N ALA A 228 0.77 -3.90 13.61
CA ALA A 228 2.09 -4.35 13.18
C ALA A 228 2.60 -3.71 11.88
N LEU A 229 1.73 -3.11 11.07
CA LEU A 229 2.06 -2.48 9.78
C LEU A 229 1.88 -0.96 9.78
N VAL A 230 1.44 -0.34 10.89
CA VAL A 230 1.20 1.12 10.93
C VAL A 230 2.46 1.91 10.58
N GLU A 231 3.64 1.49 11.06
CA GLU A 231 4.93 2.12 10.73
C GLU A 231 5.27 2.04 9.25
N HIS A 232 4.65 1.11 8.51
CA HIS A 232 4.88 0.91 7.08
C HIS A 232 3.84 1.65 6.19
N GLY A 233 2.99 2.47 6.79
CA GLY A 233 1.90 3.15 6.07
C GLY A 233 2.39 4.02 4.92
N GLU A 234 3.56 4.63 5.09
CA GLU A 234 4.17 5.46 4.06
C GLU A 234 4.61 4.65 2.84
N GLU A 235 5.29 3.52 3.04
CA GLU A 235 5.75 2.72 1.91
C GLU A 235 4.58 2.03 1.19
N VAL A 236 3.51 1.70 1.91
CA VAL A 236 2.25 1.20 1.30
C VAL A 236 1.61 2.31 0.44
N TYR A 237 1.57 3.54 0.95
CA TYR A 237 1.07 4.69 0.20
C TYR A 237 1.88 4.92 -1.08
N GLN A 238 3.21 4.98 -0.97
CA GLN A 238 4.10 5.18 -2.13
C GLN A 238 3.97 4.06 -3.16
N TYR A 239 3.79 2.82 -2.73
CA TYR A 239 3.53 1.69 -3.62
C TYR A 239 2.23 1.88 -4.43
N LEU A 240 1.13 2.23 -3.76
CA LEU A 240 -0.17 2.43 -4.41
C LEU A 240 -0.16 3.68 -5.31
N LEU A 241 0.42 4.79 -4.86
CA LEU A 241 0.58 5.99 -5.67
C LEU A 241 1.45 5.72 -6.90
N GLY A 242 2.50 4.92 -6.75
CA GLY A 242 3.34 4.48 -7.88
C GLY A 242 2.55 3.72 -8.94
N ILE A 243 1.59 2.87 -8.54
CA ILE A 243 0.70 2.17 -9.47
C ILE A 243 -0.19 3.17 -10.22
N VAL A 244 -0.76 4.16 -9.53
CA VAL A 244 -1.57 5.23 -10.17
C VAL A 244 -0.73 5.94 -11.24
N VAL A 245 0.44 6.45 -10.86
CA VAL A 245 1.31 7.24 -11.74
C VAL A 245 1.77 6.42 -12.95
N ASP A 246 2.18 5.16 -12.74
CA ASP A 246 2.62 4.30 -13.85
C ASP A 246 1.47 3.96 -14.80
N THR A 247 0.27 3.71 -14.26
CA THR A 247 -0.94 3.46 -15.06
C THR A 247 -1.28 4.67 -15.92
N CYS A 248 -1.31 5.87 -15.33
CA CYS A 248 -1.56 7.11 -16.06
C CYS A 248 -0.52 7.37 -17.14
N ARG A 249 0.77 7.26 -16.79
CA ARG A 249 1.87 7.47 -17.73
C ARG A 249 1.75 6.55 -18.95
N LYS A 250 1.44 5.27 -18.74
CA LYS A 250 1.27 4.29 -19.83
C LYS A 250 0.12 4.68 -20.75
N ALA A 251 -1.06 4.97 -20.20
CA ALA A 251 -2.24 5.35 -20.96
C ALA A 251 -2.04 6.66 -21.74
N TRP A 252 -1.54 7.71 -21.09
CA TRP A 252 -1.34 9.01 -21.75
C TRP A 252 -0.27 8.95 -22.84
N THR A 253 0.76 8.10 -22.70
CA THR A 253 1.73 7.85 -23.77
C THR A 253 1.07 7.20 -24.99
N ALA A 254 0.03 6.39 -24.78
CA ALA A 254 -0.78 5.81 -25.84
C ALA A 254 -1.92 6.73 -26.34
N GLY A 255 -2.11 7.92 -25.74
CA GLY A 255 -3.20 8.83 -26.06
C GLY A 255 -4.57 8.40 -25.50
N GLU A 256 -4.57 7.53 -24.49
CA GLU A 256 -5.78 6.99 -23.86
C GLU A 256 -6.13 7.76 -22.58
N THR A 257 -7.42 7.74 -22.21
CA THR A 257 -7.90 8.24 -20.91
C THR A 257 -7.81 7.15 -19.84
N VAL A 258 -7.71 7.56 -18.57
CA VAL A 258 -7.52 6.64 -17.46
C VAL A 258 -8.76 6.66 -16.58
N TRP A 259 -9.32 5.48 -16.30
CA TRP A 259 -10.38 5.27 -15.31
C TRP A 259 -9.99 4.13 -14.38
N LEU A 260 -9.76 4.47 -13.12
CA LEU A 260 -9.30 3.57 -12.07
C LEU A 260 -10.49 3.03 -11.27
N SER A 261 -10.40 1.77 -10.87
CA SER A 261 -11.43 1.13 -10.04
C SER A 261 -11.01 1.13 -8.57
N PRO A 262 -11.86 1.65 -7.65
CA PRO A 262 -11.66 1.54 -6.20
C PRO A 262 -11.42 0.09 -5.76
N GLN A 263 -12.10 -0.89 -6.37
CA GLN A 263 -11.93 -2.28 -5.98
C GLN A 263 -10.55 -2.82 -6.32
N VAL A 264 -10.03 -2.52 -7.51
CA VAL A 264 -8.68 -2.94 -7.93
C VAL A 264 -7.61 -2.40 -6.98
N PHE A 265 -7.76 -1.14 -6.53
CA PHE A 265 -6.83 -0.55 -5.57
C PHE A 265 -6.96 -1.14 -4.16
N ARG A 266 -8.18 -1.50 -3.72
CA ARG A 266 -8.37 -2.28 -2.50
C ARG A 266 -7.68 -3.64 -2.59
N ASP A 267 -7.75 -4.32 -3.74
CA ASP A 267 -7.07 -5.60 -3.95
C ASP A 267 -5.54 -5.43 -3.92
N HIS A 268 -5.00 -4.37 -4.52
CA HIS A 268 -3.58 -4.02 -4.40
C HIS A 268 -3.15 -3.75 -2.95
N LEU A 269 -3.96 -3.03 -2.17
CA LEU A 269 -3.70 -2.80 -0.74
C LEU A 269 -3.68 -4.12 0.04
N HIS A 270 -4.64 -5.02 -0.20
CA HIS A 270 -4.68 -6.33 0.46
C HIS A 270 -3.44 -7.16 0.12
N ASN A 271 -3.08 -7.23 -1.16
CA ASN A 271 -1.89 -7.96 -1.60
C ASN A 271 -0.60 -7.39 -1.00
N GLU A 272 -0.48 -6.06 -0.90
CA GLU A 272 0.70 -5.42 -0.31
C GLU A 272 0.78 -5.65 1.20
N ARG A 273 -0.37 -5.64 1.90
CA ARG A 273 -0.45 -6.05 3.30
C ARG A 273 0.05 -7.49 3.43
N ASP A 274 -0.52 -8.42 2.69
CA ASP A 274 -0.14 -9.84 2.74
C ASP A 274 1.34 -10.06 2.44
N ARG A 275 1.88 -9.37 1.44
CA ARG A 275 3.32 -9.41 1.10
C ARG A 275 4.19 -8.93 2.26
N ARG A 276 3.82 -7.83 2.93
CA ARG A 276 4.56 -7.30 4.07
C ARG A 276 4.42 -8.17 5.32
N PHE A 277 3.27 -8.81 5.50
CA PHE A 277 3.12 -9.90 6.46
C PHE A 277 4.08 -11.05 6.10
N LEU A 278 4.08 -11.55 4.88
CA LEU A 278 4.92 -12.68 4.42
C LEU A 278 6.43 -12.48 4.71
N TYR A 279 6.99 -11.28 4.48
CA TYR A 279 8.41 -11.02 4.80
C TYR A 279 8.77 -11.13 6.28
N LYS A 280 7.78 -10.95 7.17
CA LYS A 280 7.95 -11.15 8.61
C LYS A 280 7.90 -12.64 8.98
N TYR A 281 7.09 -13.43 8.28
CA TYR A 281 6.79 -14.81 8.66
C TYR A 281 7.56 -15.91 7.92
N LEU A 282 8.39 -15.58 6.93
CA LEU A 282 9.27 -16.55 6.28
C LEU A 282 10.56 -16.79 7.08
N ASP A 283 11.07 -18.01 6.99
CA ASP A 283 12.33 -18.43 7.59
C ASP A 283 13.51 -17.69 6.93
N ARG A 284 14.34 -17.06 7.75
CA ARG A 284 15.46 -16.23 7.25
C ARG A 284 16.64 -17.09 6.80
N PRO A 285 17.52 -16.63 5.90
CA PRO A 285 18.73 -17.37 5.57
C PRO A 285 19.54 -17.70 6.83
N MET A 286 20.08 -18.93 6.92
CA MET A 286 20.84 -19.42 8.08
C MET A 286 21.95 -18.44 8.53
N MET A 287 22.59 -17.74 7.58
CA MET A 287 23.66 -16.76 7.82
C MET A 287 23.19 -15.46 8.50
N HIS A 288 21.89 -15.19 8.52
CA HIS A 288 21.28 -13.99 9.12
C HIS A 288 20.83 -14.20 10.57
N VAL A 289 20.86 -15.44 11.03
CA VAL A 289 20.47 -15.84 12.37
C VAL A 289 21.74 -15.80 13.23
N ASP A 290 21.75 -15.09 14.36
CA ASP A 290 22.90 -15.03 15.29
C ASP A 290 23.16 -16.37 16.03
N PHE A 291 22.76 -17.50 15.44
CA PHE A 291 22.79 -18.84 16.02
C PHE A 291 24.21 -19.30 16.37
N LYS A 292 25.23 -18.83 15.64
CA LYS A 292 26.64 -19.16 15.92
C LYS A 292 27.07 -18.75 17.33
N ASN A 293 26.50 -17.65 17.85
CA ASN A 293 26.76 -17.18 19.21
C ASN A 293 26.10 -18.08 20.27
N LEU A 294 25.00 -18.76 19.95
CA LEU A 294 24.33 -19.73 20.82
C LEU A 294 25.04 -21.08 20.80
N VAL A 295 25.46 -21.56 19.63
CA VAL A 295 26.29 -22.77 19.47
C VAL A 295 27.58 -22.68 20.29
N ALA A 296 28.21 -21.50 20.37
CA ALA A 296 29.42 -21.28 21.16
C ALA A 296 29.19 -21.22 22.68
N LYS A 297 27.95 -20.96 23.13
CA LYS A 297 27.60 -20.75 24.54
C LYS A 297 26.87 -21.93 25.18
N SER A 298 26.20 -22.76 24.39
CA SER A 298 25.37 -23.88 24.88
C SER A 298 26.06 -25.23 24.71
N GLY A 299 25.89 -26.13 25.69
CA GLY A 299 26.44 -27.47 25.66
C GLY A 299 25.86 -28.36 24.55
N ARG A 300 26.58 -29.44 24.20
CA ARG A 300 26.17 -30.45 23.20
C ARG A 300 25.21 -31.51 23.76
N GLU A 301 24.47 -31.21 24.83
CA GLU A 301 23.68 -32.19 25.58
C GLU A 301 22.23 -32.29 25.08
N PHE A 302 22.05 -32.51 23.78
CA PHE A 302 20.73 -32.72 23.20
C PHE A 302 20.40 -34.20 23.06
N PHE A 303 19.16 -34.58 23.31
CA PHE A 303 18.71 -35.96 23.21
C PHE A 303 18.80 -36.48 21.77
N PHE A 304 18.46 -35.66 20.77
CA PHE A 304 18.62 -36.06 19.36
C PHE A 304 20.09 -36.31 18.98
N LEU A 305 21.05 -35.56 19.55
CA LEU A 305 22.48 -35.79 19.31
C LEU A 305 22.97 -37.12 19.88
N LYS A 306 22.42 -37.56 21.02
CA LYS A 306 22.68 -38.89 21.59
C LYS A 306 22.21 -40.01 20.67
N GLN A 307 21.09 -39.80 19.97
CA GLN A 307 20.60 -40.74 18.97
C GLN A 307 21.50 -40.75 17.72
N LEU A 308 21.90 -39.57 17.22
CA LEU A 308 22.77 -39.47 16.04
C LEU A 308 24.16 -40.07 16.26
N SER A 309 24.72 -39.96 17.47
CA SER A 309 26.02 -40.56 17.80
C SER A 309 26.00 -42.09 17.82
N ARG A 310 24.82 -42.72 17.90
CA ARG A 310 24.65 -44.18 17.79
C ARG A 310 24.62 -44.68 16.35
N LEU A 311 24.37 -43.80 15.38
CA LEU A 311 24.22 -44.16 13.97
C LEU A 311 25.54 -44.30 13.20
N ASP A 312 26.68 -44.31 13.89
CA ASP A 312 28.04 -44.31 13.30
C ASP A 312 28.25 -43.20 12.24
N ILE A 313 27.57 -42.06 12.43
CA ILE A 313 27.66 -40.91 11.53
C ILE A 313 28.90 -40.06 11.88
N PRO A 314 29.69 -39.61 10.88
CA PRO A 314 30.85 -38.74 11.12
C PRO A 314 30.51 -37.48 11.93
N PRO A 315 31.34 -37.08 12.92
CA PRO A 315 31.08 -35.91 13.78
C PRO A 315 30.79 -34.61 13.03
N ARG A 316 31.45 -34.39 11.88
CA ARG A 316 31.22 -33.22 11.01
C ARG A 316 29.76 -33.13 10.52
N ILE A 317 29.13 -34.27 10.25
CA ILE A 317 27.73 -34.31 9.80
C ILE A 317 26.80 -34.02 10.98
N ILE A 318 27.11 -34.58 12.16
CA ILE A 318 26.39 -34.29 13.41
C ILE A 318 26.43 -32.79 13.74
N ASP A 319 27.60 -32.15 13.62
CA ASP A 319 27.74 -30.70 13.82
C ASP A 319 26.84 -29.90 12.85
N ARG A 320 26.72 -30.33 11.58
CA ARG A 320 25.84 -29.69 10.60
C ARG A 320 24.35 -29.85 10.96
N HIS A 321 23.96 -30.97 11.56
CA HIS A 321 22.59 -31.15 12.08
C HIS A 321 22.32 -30.27 13.30
N LEU A 322 23.33 -30.08 14.16
CA LEU A 322 23.26 -29.14 15.28
C LEU A 322 23.08 -27.68 14.81
N GLU A 323 23.78 -27.27 13.76
CA GLU A 323 23.58 -25.94 13.15
C GLU A 323 22.13 -25.75 12.67
N LYS A 324 21.56 -26.76 11.99
CA LYS A 324 20.18 -26.73 11.51
C LYS A 324 19.17 -26.64 12.66
N PHE A 325 19.39 -27.39 13.74
CA PHE A 325 18.57 -27.33 14.96
C PHE A 325 18.56 -25.92 15.56
N TRP A 326 19.73 -25.30 15.75
CA TRP A 326 19.81 -23.96 16.34
C TRP A 326 19.22 -22.88 15.44
N ALA A 327 19.48 -22.95 14.13
CA ALA A 327 18.90 -22.02 13.17
C ALA A 327 17.37 -22.08 13.20
N PHE A 328 16.79 -23.28 13.29
CA PHE A 328 15.35 -23.47 13.47
C PHE A 328 14.87 -22.92 14.82
N TYR A 329 15.52 -23.28 15.93
CA TYR A 329 15.10 -22.86 17.27
C TYR A 329 15.02 -21.33 17.40
N VAL A 330 16.02 -20.60 16.90
CA VAL A 330 16.02 -19.13 16.94
C VAL A 330 14.86 -18.57 16.11
N GLU A 331 14.60 -19.13 14.93
CA GLU A 331 13.47 -18.70 14.10
C GLU A 331 12.12 -19.04 14.71
N ARG A 332 11.97 -20.20 15.36
CA ARG A 332 10.77 -20.56 16.11
C ARG A 332 10.50 -19.53 17.21
N VAL A 333 11.50 -19.24 18.05
CA VAL A 333 11.38 -18.21 19.10
C VAL A 333 11.02 -16.83 18.53
N ARG A 334 11.59 -16.46 17.38
CA ARG A 334 11.25 -15.21 16.70
C ARG A 334 9.79 -15.20 16.22
N LEU A 335 9.36 -16.25 15.52
CA LEU A 335 8.01 -16.37 14.97
C LEU A 335 6.95 -16.42 16.08
N GLU A 336 7.22 -17.11 17.18
CA GLU A 336 6.36 -17.12 18.38
C GLU A 336 6.21 -15.70 18.98
N LYS A 337 7.31 -14.95 19.11
CA LYS A 337 7.26 -13.53 19.55
C LYS A 337 6.51 -12.62 18.58
N GLU A 338 6.55 -12.93 17.29
CA GLU A 338 5.86 -12.20 16.23
C GLU A 338 4.39 -12.63 16.06
N GLY A 339 3.89 -13.51 16.94
CA GLY A 339 2.48 -13.85 17.06
C GLY A 339 2.02 -14.98 16.14
N PHE A 340 2.92 -15.87 15.70
CA PHE A 340 2.52 -17.05 14.95
C PHE A 340 1.63 -17.97 15.79
N ASN A 341 0.57 -18.51 15.18
CA ASN A 341 -0.43 -19.30 15.90
C ASN A 341 0.11 -20.69 16.28
N GLN A 342 -0.16 -21.11 17.51
CA GLN A 342 0.16 -22.45 18.01
C GLN A 342 -0.53 -23.56 17.19
N VAL A 343 -1.73 -23.31 16.66
CA VAL A 343 -2.46 -24.28 15.84
C VAL A 343 -1.70 -24.64 14.58
N ASP A 344 -1.05 -23.67 13.94
CA ASP A 344 -0.26 -23.92 12.73
C ASP A 344 1.04 -24.69 13.03
N TRP A 345 1.61 -24.51 14.24
CA TRP A 345 2.74 -25.30 14.70
C TRP A 345 2.35 -26.76 14.92
N GLU A 346 1.24 -27.01 15.61
CA GLU A 346 0.75 -28.36 15.86
C GLU A 346 0.40 -29.08 14.55
N ALA A 347 -0.27 -28.41 13.61
CA ALA A 347 -0.59 -28.99 12.30
C ALA A 347 0.68 -29.33 11.49
N ARG A 348 1.73 -28.51 11.61
CA ARG A 348 3.03 -28.78 11.01
C ARG A 348 3.72 -29.97 11.68
N GLU A 349 3.75 -30.02 13.00
CA GLU A 349 4.36 -31.12 13.77
C GLU A 349 3.70 -32.46 13.44
N ASP A 350 2.37 -32.50 13.34
CA ASP A 350 1.58 -33.67 12.91
C ASP A 350 1.98 -34.13 11.50
N SER A 351 2.01 -33.20 10.53
CA SER A 351 2.40 -33.49 9.15
C SER A 351 3.84 -34.02 9.05
N LEU A 352 4.75 -33.45 9.84
CA LEU A 352 6.15 -33.89 9.89
C LEU A 352 6.27 -35.28 10.50
N HIS A 353 5.54 -35.54 11.59
CA HIS A 353 5.51 -36.84 12.26
C HIS A 353 5.02 -37.93 11.31
N GLN A 354 3.88 -37.74 10.65
CA GLN A 354 3.34 -38.70 9.68
C GLN A 354 4.35 -39.00 8.56
N ARG A 355 4.98 -37.97 8.01
CA ARG A 355 6.02 -38.16 6.98
C ARG A 355 7.22 -38.94 7.52
N TRP A 356 7.63 -38.70 8.76
CA TRP A 356 8.73 -39.44 9.36
C TRP A 356 8.37 -40.91 9.55
N GLU A 357 7.14 -41.23 9.95
CA GLU A 357 6.64 -42.60 10.03
C GLU A 357 6.71 -43.29 8.65
N ASP A 358 6.22 -42.63 7.60
CA ASP A 358 6.31 -43.15 6.23
C ASP A 358 7.77 -43.40 5.82
N CYS A 359 8.69 -42.48 6.15
CA CYS A 359 10.11 -42.62 5.85
C CYS A 359 10.75 -43.79 6.62
N ARG A 360 10.40 -43.94 7.89
CA ARG A 360 10.86 -45.02 8.78
C ARG A 360 10.36 -46.37 8.27
N ASP A 361 9.08 -46.49 8.00
CA ASP A 361 8.46 -47.74 7.56
C ASP A 361 9.03 -48.18 6.20
N ASN A 362 9.24 -47.22 5.30
CA ASN A 362 9.95 -47.48 4.04
C ASN A 362 11.41 -47.91 4.25
N ALA A 363 12.12 -47.36 5.24
CA ALA A 363 13.49 -47.78 5.58
C ALA A 363 13.52 -49.20 6.17
N VAL A 364 12.54 -49.55 7.00
CA VAL A 364 12.36 -50.89 7.57
C VAL A 364 12.03 -51.89 6.47
N MET A 365 11.07 -51.61 5.60
CA MET A 365 10.69 -52.49 4.48
C MET A 365 11.88 -52.79 3.55
N GLU A 366 12.66 -51.78 3.19
CA GLU A 366 13.88 -51.99 2.39
C GLU A 366 14.92 -52.86 3.10
N SER A 367 15.01 -52.72 4.42
CA SER A 367 15.96 -53.46 5.25
C SER A 367 15.55 -54.92 5.41
N MET A 368 14.26 -55.25 5.38
CA MET A 368 13.76 -56.63 5.35
C MET A 368 14.17 -57.39 4.08
N MET A 369 14.45 -56.67 2.98
CA MET A 369 14.97 -57.27 1.74
C MET A 369 16.48 -57.53 1.79
N GLN A 370 17.17 -57.11 2.85
CA GLN A 370 18.61 -57.29 3.04
C GLN A 370 18.86 -58.21 4.23
N ALA A 371 19.43 -59.40 3.98
CA ALA A 371 19.89 -60.26 5.06
C ALA A 371 21.00 -59.52 5.84
N SER A 372 20.78 -59.26 7.13
CA SER A 372 21.69 -58.60 8.10
C SER A 372 21.65 -57.06 8.24
N ALA A 373 20.52 -56.39 7.98
CA ALA A 373 20.41 -54.96 8.29
C ALA A 373 20.48 -54.68 9.81
N THR A 374 21.38 -53.79 10.23
CA THR A 374 21.52 -53.41 11.65
C THR A 374 20.56 -52.26 12.02
N PRO A 375 20.20 -52.08 13.31
CA PRO A 375 19.39 -50.95 13.77
C PRO A 375 19.97 -49.58 13.37
N GLU A 376 21.30 -49.45 13.36
CA GLU A 376 22.00 -48.25 12.95
C GLU A 376 21.80 -47.97 11.45
N GLN A 377 21.85 -49.00 10.61
CA GLN A 377 21.62 -48.86 9.16
C GLN A 377 20.18 -48.43 8.86
N ILE A 378 19.20 -48.98 9.59
CA ILE A 378 17.80 -48.57 9.50
C ILE A 378 17.69 -47.09 9.90
N GLY A 379 18.32 -46.69 11.01
CA GLY A 379 18.28 -45.32 11.48
C GLY A 379 18.92 -44.30 10.53
N VAL A 380 20.07 -44.64 9.92
CA VAL A 380 20.71 -43.79 8.89
C VAL A 380 19.81 -43.63 7.67
N ARG A 381 19.13 -44.70 7.23
CA ARG A 381 18.18 -44.64 6.11
C ARG A 381 16.97 -43.77 6.46
N THR A 382 16.37 -43.96 7.63
CA THR A 382 15.26 -43.11 8.10
C THR A 382 15.68 -41.65 8.11
N LEU A 383 16.81 -41.32 8.73
CA LEU A 383 17.36 -39.96 8.77
C LEU A 383 17.55 -39.38 7.36
N THR A 384 18.14 -40.14 6.45
CA THR A 384 18.44 -39.67 5.08
C THR A 384 17.17 -39.42 4.26
N LYS A 385 16.15 -40.27 4.40
CA LYS A 385 14.86 -40.11 3.72
C LYS A 385 14.04 -38.95 4.29
N THR A 386 14.03 -38.82 5.61
CA THR A 386 13.28 -37.76 6.30
C THR A 386 13.90 -36.40 6.04
N LEU A 387 15.23 -36.30 6.03
CA LEU A 387 15.98 -35.05 5.85
C LEU A 387 16.40 -34.80 4.39
N ASP A 388 15.48 -35.02 3.46
CA ASP A 388 15.64 -34.68 2.04
C ASP A 388 15.65 -33.15 1.84
N GLU A 389 16.72 -32.63 1.25
CA GLU A 389 16.89 -31.19 0.98
C GLU A 389 15.81 -30.60 0.05
N ASN A 390 15.12 -31.45 -0.73
CA ASN A 390 14.01 -31.03 -1.58
C ASN A 390 12.68 -30.91 -0.84
N PHE A 391 12.57 -31.49 0.35
CA PHE A 391 11.36 -31.42 1.15
C PHE A 391 11.41 -30.25 2.12
N LYS A 392 10.49 -29.29 1.92
CA LYS A 392 10.32 -28.12 2.78
C LYS A 392 8.87 -28.04 3.20
N ALA A 393 8.58 -28.39 4.45
CA ALA A 393 7.22 -28.33 4.95
C ALA A 393 6.74 -26.87 5.01
N ALA A 394 5.44 -26.63 4.78
CA ALA A 394 4.81 -25.32 4.99
C ALA A 394 4.49 -25.10 6.48
N LEU A 395 4.45 -23.85 6.91
CA LEU A 395 3.98 -23.45 8.24
C LEU A 395 2.64 -22.71 8.04
N GLY A 396 1.53 -23.37 8.40
CA GLY A 396 0.19 -22.92 8.00
C GLY A 396 0.07 -22.83 6.48
N ARG A 397 -0.39 -21.67 5.97
CA ARG A 397 -0.49 -21.38 4.52
C ARG A 397 0.82 -20.92 3.87
N HIS A 398 1.92 -20.87 4.61
CA HIS A 398 3.16 -20.23 4.18
C HIS A 398 4.24 -21.29 3.85
N GLU A 399 4.71 -21.31 2.60
CA GLU A 399 5.83 -22.16 2.18
C GLU A 399 7.14 -21.73 2.85
N THR A 400 8.03 -22.67 3.19
CA THR A 400 9.33 -22.36 3.79
C THR A 400 10.45 -22.48 2.76
N GLY A 401 11.43 -21.59 2.85
CA GLY A 401 12.47 -21.43 1.83
C GLY A 401 13.72 -22.26 2.09
N ASN A 402 14.10 -22.45 3.34
CA ASN A 402 15.37 -23.06 3.74
C ASN A 402 15.17 -24.44 4.37
N SER A 403 16.00 -25.39 3.98
CA SER A 403 15.92 -26.77 4.48
C SER A 403 16.24 -26.89 5.98
N TYR A 404 17.03 -25.97 6.55
CA TYR A 404 17.31 -25.97 7.99
C TYR A 404 16.02 -25.84 8.81
N PHE A 405 15.01 -25.14 8.30
CA PHE A 405 13.78 -24.89 9.04
C PHE A 405 12.94 -26.17 9.19
N THR A 406 12.96 -27.04 8.18
CA THR A 406 12.31 -28.36 8.26
C THR A 406 13.18 -29.36 9.02
N HIS A 407 14.47 -29.43 8.72
CA HIS A 407 15.39 -30.38 9.36
C HIS A 407 15.59 -30.09 10.85
N GLY A 408 15.74 -28.82 11.21
CA GLY A 408 15.85 -28.40 12.60
C GLY A 408 14.58 -28.70 13.39
N HIS A 409 13.40 -28.63 12.77
CA HIS A 409 12.15 -28.98 13.41
C HIS A 409 12.07 -30.47 13.75
N TYR A 410 12.47 -31.34 12.81
CA TYR A 410 12.62 -32.76 13.09
C TYR A 410 13.58 -33.04 14.24
N HIS A 411 14.71 -32.32 14.32
CA HIS A 411 15.64 -32.46 15.44
C HIS A 411 15.06 -31.95 16.76
N GLN A 412 14.22 -30.91 16.76
CA GLN A 412 13.49 -30.48 17.95
C GLN A 412 12.50 -31.57 18.39
N MET A 413 11.69 -32.10 17.49
CA MET A 413 10.76 -33.20 17.80
C MET A 413 11.52 -34.42 18.34
N ALA A 414 12.70 -34.72 17.79
CA ALA A 414 13.58 -35.79 18.28
C ALA A 414 14.28 -35.48 19.61
N ASN A 415 14.25 -34.23 20.06
CA ASN A 415 14.82 -33.80 21.32
C ASN A 415 13.83 -33.89 22.49
N GLU A 416 12.54 -34.07 22.21
CA GLU A 416 11.43 -34.04 23.16
C GLU A 416 10.78 -35.43 23.27
N PRO A 417 11.37 -36.39 24.03
CA PRO A 417 10.90 -37.77 24.11
C PRO A 417 9.47 -37.92 24.62
N ASP A 418 9.03 -37.01 25.48
CA ASP A 418 7.68 -36.99 26.04
C ASP A 418 6.69 -36.21 25.16
N GLY A 419 7.14 -35.69 24.01
CA GLY A 419 6.34 -34.91 23.07
C GLY A 419 5.24 -35.74 22.40
N ARG A 420 4.12 -35.08 22.07
CA ARG A 420 3.01 -35.71 21.34
C ARG A 420 3.47 -36.27 19.99
N PHE A 421 4.22 -35.48 19.25
CA PHE A 421 4.72 -35.80 17.92
C PHE A 421 6.19 -36.25 17.92
N PHE A 422 6.63 -36.93 19.01
CA PHE A 422 8.01 -37.39 19.15
C PHE A 422 8.45 -38.24 17.95
N VAL A 423 9.66 -38.00 17.46
CA VAL A 423 10.31 -38.80 16.41
C VAL A 423 11.66 -39.30 16.90
N TYR A 424 12.14 -40.42 16.39
CA TYR A 424 13.44 -40.95 16.74
C TYR A 424 14.26 -41.33 15.51
N TRP A 425 15.59 -41.23 15.65
CA TRP A 425 16.54 -41.56 14.60
C TRP A 425 17.11 -42.96 14.73
N HIS A 426 17.16 -43.51 15.94
CA HIS A 426 17.66 -44.86 16.19
C HIS A 426 16.58 -45.73 16.84
N PRO A 427 16.33 -46.96 16.35
CA PRO A 427 15.20 -47.80 16.80
C PRO A 427 15.14 -48.05 18.31
N GLU A 428 16.30 -48.13 18.98
CA GLU A 428 16.40 -48.29 20.45
C GLU A 428 15.64 -47.22 21.24
N TYR A 429 15.42 -46.04 20.66
CA TYR A 429 14.75 -44.92 21.33
C TYR A 429 13.26 -44.85 21.01
N GLY A 430 12.75 -45.71 20.13
CA GLY A 430 11.35 -45.76 19.73
C GLY A 430 10.45 -46.61 20.64
N SER A 431 11.01 -47.67 21.23
CA SER A 431 10.27 -48.71 21.97
C SER A 431 9.67 -48.27 23.32
N ARG A 432 9.62 -46.98 23.63
CA ARG A 432 9.16 -46.48 24.93
C ARG A 432 7.66 -46.16 25.02
N LYS A 433 6.91 -46.15 23.91
CA LYS A 433 5.45 -45.90 23.92
C LYS A 433 4.60 -47.15 23.65
N ASP A 434 5.15 -48.22 23.06
CA ASP A 434 4.35 -49.40 22.70
C ASP A 434 4.08 -50.36 23.88
N THR A 435 4.71 -50.14 25.04
CA THR A 435 4.55 -51.03 26.21
C THR A 435 3.46 -50.62 27.20
N ASP A 436 2.85 -49.43 27.04
CA ASP A 436 1.90 -48.90 28.04
C ASP A 436 0.41 -49.03 27.62
N ASP A 437 0.11 -49.49 26.40
CA ASP A 437 -1.28 -49.67 25.91
C ASP A 437 -1.75 -51.15 25.82
N GLU A 438 -0.90 -52.14 26.11
CA GLU A 438 -1.33 -53.54 26.32
C GLU A 438 -1.53 -53.87 27.81
N GLY A 439 -2.42 -53.13 28.47
CA GLY A 439 -2.60 -53.24 29.92
C GLY A 439 -3.95 -52.76 30.45
N GLY A 440 -5.07 -53.16 29.85
CA GLY A 440 -6.40 -52.86 30.40
C GLY A 440 -7.53 -53.62 29.71
N SER A 441 -7.83 -54.83 30.20
CA SER A 441 -9.14 -55.48 30.04
C SER A 441 -10.19 -54.85 30.94
#